data_AF-A0A924FCI9-F1
#
_entry.id   AF-A0A924FCI9-F1
#
_cell.length_a   1.000
_cell.length_b   1.000
_cell.length_c   1.000
_cell.angle_alpha   90.00
_cell.angle_beta   90.00
_cell.angle_gamma   90.00
#
_symmetry.space_group_name_H-M   'P 1'
#
loop_
_entity.id
_entity.type
_entity.pdbx_description
1 polymer ?
#
loop_
_entity_poly.entity_id
_entity_poly.type
_entity_poly.pdbx_seq_one_letter_code
_entity_poly.pdbx_strand_id
1 'polypeptide(L)'
;MAGNEFLHIRFKDYTRKNEPTPIPALAECVSLGRVGLKSSLVPDERLLPPESLRFFSLDPDWMGCLVHGAFSIGANAGTNHWSGESEQHPVTANLTADKPVDGFLLKSEVVSGYPGMDIEVYETANSTTPLPILRRQLAPDTILCLYEGAAQQVRFHLKPDVLHFGFDETETSLVKYLNGADAMQSETSTVVEVDAASRVVNIATLFDAAQTYWHTNPRAESAFKEFGSGHFALALLEGVAQVNYNRKES
;
A
#
# COMPACT_ATOMS: atom_id res chain seq x y z
N MET A 1 23.18 -38.25 57.95
CA MET A 1 21.90 -37.95 57.26
C MET A 1 21.90 -36.47 56.95
N ALA A 2 22.27 -36.09 55.73
CA ALA A 2 22.26 -34.70 55.28
C ALA A 2 20.94 -34.47 54.52
N GLY A 3 20.10 -33.57 55.04
CA GLY A 3 18.84 -33.18 54.41
C GLY A 3 19.12 -32.27 53.22
N ASN A 4 18.63 -32.67 52.05
CA ASN A 4 18.76 -31.92 50.82
C ASN A 4 17.62 -30.88 50.77
N GLU A 5 17.89 -29.64 51.16
CA GLU A 5 16.93 -28.54 50.95
C GLU A 5 16.94 -28.15 49.47
N PHE A 6 15.91 -28.58 48.75
CA PHE A 6 15.66 -28.12 47.39
C PHE A 6 15.25 -26.64 47.44
N LEU A 7 16.12 -25.77 46.94
CA LEU A 7 15.86 -24.34 46.79
C LEU A 7 14.71 -24.15 45.80
N HIS A 8 13.49 -23.98 46.30
CA HIS A 8 12.34 -23.55 45.50
C HIS A 8 12.59 -22.11 45.05
N ILE A 9 13.05 -21.93 43.82
CA ILE A 9 13.08 -20.62 43.17
C ILE A 9 11.62 -20.21 42.93
N ARG A 10 11.03 -19.47 43.88
CA ARG A 10 9.77 -18.78 43.64
C ARG A 10 10.05 -17.68 42.62
N PHE A 11 9.54 -17.84 41.41
CA PHE A 11 9.43 -16.73 40.46
C PHE A 11 8.61 -15.63 41.16
N LYS A 12 9.28 -14.55 41.56
CA LYS A 12 8.59 -13.33 41.98
C LYS A 12 7.81 -12.82 40.78
N ASP A 13 6.54 -12.52 40.96
CA ASP A 13 5.67 -11.88 39.99
C ASP A 13 6.33 -10.58 39.50
N TYR A 14 7.04 -10.66 38.39
CA TYR A 14 7.65 -9.53 37.71
C TYR A 14 6.56 -8.82 36.92
N THR A 15 5.71 -8.07 37.63
CA THR A 15 4.83 -7.10 36.97
C THR A 15 5.66 -5.87 36.62
N ARG A 16 6.27 -5.87 35.43
CA ARG A 16 6.78 -4.63 34.84
C ARG A 16 5.56 -3.73 34.60
N LYS A 17 5.48 -2.62 35.34
CA LYS A 17 4.35 -1.66 35.38
C LYS A 17 3.83 -1.14 34.03
N ASN A 18 4.51 -1.40 32.91
CA ASN A 18 4.20 -0.87 31.59
C ASN A 18 4.07 -1.93 30.48
N GLU A 19 4.06 -3.23 30.80
CA GLU A 19 3.82 -4.26 29.79
C GLU A 19 2.30 -4.45 29.61
N PRO A 20 1.78 -4.39 28.38
CA PRO A 20 0.37 -4.66 28.14
C PRO A 20 0.03 -6.07 28.65
N THR A 21 -1.20 -6.25 29.12
CA THR A 21 -1.69 -7.60 29.46
C THR A 21 -1.51 -8.53 28.25
N PRO A 22 -1.34 -9.86 28.46
CA PRO A 22 -0.96 -10.79 27.39
C PRO A 22 -1.89 -10.77 26.16
N ILE A 23 -3.17 -10.49 26.37
CA ILE A 23 -4.21 -10.46 25.33
C ILE A 23 -4.01 -9.29 24.35
N PRO A 24 -3.94 -8.00 24.78
CA PRO A 24 -3.57 -6.89 23.91
C PRO A 24 -2.22 -7.07 23.21
N ALA A 25 -1.21 -7.60 23.91
CA ALA A 25 0.11 -7.84 23.32
C ALA A 25 0.04 -8.84 22.16
N LEU A 26 -0.74 -9.92 22.31
CA LEU A 26 -0.94 -10.93 21.26
C LEU A 26 -1.80 -10.42 20.11
N ALA A 27 -2.84 -9.62 20.38
CA ALA A 27 -3.60 -8.94 19.33
C ALA A 27 -2.71 -8.00 18.51
N GLU A 28 -1.77 -7.32 19.16
CA GLU A 28 -0.77 -6.49 18.49
C GLU A 28 0.22 -7.33 17.67
N CYS A 29 0.65 -8.51 18.15
CA CYS A 29 1.51 -9.41 17.37
C CYS A 29 0.79 -10.03 16.16
N VAL A 30 -0.47 -10.43 16.34
CA VAL A 30 -1.35 -10.98 15.29
C VAL A 30 -1.60 -9.95 14.18
N SER A 31 -1.79 -8.69 14.57
CA SER A 31 -1.87 -7.57 13.62
C SER A 31 -0.49 -7.11 13.13
N LEU A 32 0.60 -7.81 13.48
CA LEU A 32 2.01 -7.48 13.19
C LEU A 32 2.47 -6.10 13.70
N GLY A 33 1.74 -5.51 14.65
CA GLY A 33 1.97 -4.23 15.35
C GLY A 33 3.40 -3.92 15.71
N ARG A 34 4.08 -4.90 16.32
CA ARG A 34 5.43 -4.76 16.88
C ARG A 34 6.52 -5.46 16.09
N VAL A 35 6.17 -6.13 15.00
CA VAL A 35 7.15 -6.93 14.26
C VAL A 35 7.96 -6.02 13.35
N GLY A 36 9.26 -5.92 13.61
CA GLY A 36 10.20 -5.25 12.72
C GLY A 36 10.26 -5.98 11.38
N LEU A 37 10.07 -5.25 10.27
CA LEU A 37 9.89 -5.85 8.95
C LEU A 37 11.12 -6.63 8.44
N LYS A 38 12.32 -6.22 8.86
CA LYS A 38 13.56 -6.62 8.17
C LYS A 38 14.07 -8.01 8.53
N SER A 39 13.91 -8.46 9.78
CA SER A 39 14.51 -9.71 10.25
C SER A 39 13.53 -10.87 10.47
N SER A 40 12.23 -10.57 10.53
CA SER A 40 11.26 -11.53 11.08
C SER A 40 10.15 -11.93 10.11
N LEU A 41 9.93 -11.20 9.00
CA LEU A 41 8.86 -11.50 8.05
C LEU A 41 9.26 -12.45 6.93
N VAL A 42 10.52 -12.41 6.49
CA VAL A 42 10.99 -13.23 5.39
C VAL A 42 12.05 -14.19 5.92
N PRO A 43 11.78 -15.51 5.96
CA PRO A 43 12.72 -16.50 6.51
C PRO A 43 14.03 -16.60 5.73
N ASP A 44 13.99 -16.36 4.42
CA ASP A 44 15.15 -16.40 3.51
C ASP A 44 15.07 -15.20 2.56
N GLU A 45 16.16 -14.43 2.46
CA GLU A 45 16.27 -13.27 1.57
C GLU A 45 16.01 -13.63 0.10
N ARG A 46 16.24 -14.88 -0.31
CA ARG A 46 15.94 -15.36 -1.68
C ARG A 46 14.45 -15.36 -2.01
N LEU A 47 13.57 -15.41 -1.00
CA LEU A 47 12.12 -15.35 -1.20
C LEU A 47 11.64 -13.95 -1.59
N LEU A 48 12.41 -12.92 -1.20
CA LEU A 48 12.17 -11.52 -1.56
C LEU A 48 13.44 -10.88 -2.17
N PRO A 49 13.76 -11.21 -3.44
CA PRO A 49 14.86 -10.58 -4.18
C PRO A 49 14.68 -9.05 -4.29
N PRO A 50 15.76 -8.29 -4.60
CA PRO A 50 15.62 -6.87 -4.92
C PRO A 50 14.70 -6.68 -6.14
N GLU A 51 13.95 -5.58 -6.15
CA GLU A 51 12.95 -5.25 -7.19
C GLU A 51 11.90 -6.35 -7.39
N SER A 52 11.32 -6.83 -6.29
CA SER A 52 10.30 -7.87 -6.35
C SER A 52 9.04 -7.54 -5.53
N LEU A 53 7.90 -7.96 -6.07
CA LEU A 53 6.58 -7.90 -5.44
C LEU A 53 6.09 -9.34 -5.21
N ARG A 54 5.80 -9.69 -3.96
CA ARG A 54 5.33 -11.01 -3.55
C ARG A 54 4.00 -10.89 -2.83
N PHE A 55 2.99 -11.59 -3.33
CA PHE A 55 1.69 -11.72 -2.69
C PHE A 55 1.66 -12.93 -1.77
N PHE A 56 0.91 -12.83 -0.69
CA PHE A 56 0.65 -13.91 0.25
C PHE A 56 -0.77 -13.80 0.81
N SER A 57 -1.28 -14.90 1.35
CA SER A 57 -2.57 -14.97 2.03
C SER A 57 -2.34 -15.42 3.46
N LEU A 58 -3.11 -14.88 4.40
CA LEU A 58 -3.08 -15.34 5.80
C LEU A 58 -4.10 -16.46 5.97
N ASP A 59 -3.61 -17.62 6.40
CA ASP A 59 -4.47 -18.74 6.75
C ASP A 59 -5.07 -18.50 8.16
N PRO A 60 -6.41 -18.36 8.28
CA PRO A 60 -7.05 -18.05 9.55
C PRO A 60 -6.93 -19.21 10.56
N ASP A 61 -6.86 -20.46 10.09
CA ASP A 61 -6.70 -21.62 10.96
C ASP A 61 -5.28 -21.65 11.55
N TRP A 62 -4.26 -21.35 10.75
CA TRP A 62 -2.87 -21.27 11.24
C TRP A 62 -2.69 -20.12 12.22
N MET A 63 -3.31 -18.98 11.94
CA MET A 63 -3.33 -17.84 12.86
C MET A 63 -4.04 -18.21 14.17
N GLY A 64 -5.15 -18.93 14.09
CA GLY A 64 -5.85 -19.49 15.24
C GLY A 64 -4.96 -20.44 16.05
N CYS A 65 -4.31 -21.41 15.41
CA CYS A 65 -3.38 -22.33 16.05
C CYS A 65 -2.21 -21.60 16.73
N LEU A 66 -1.65 -20.55 16.12
CA LEU A 66 -0.59 -19.75 16.71
C LEU A 66 -1.05 -19.08 18.00
N VAL A 67 -2.25 -18.50 17.99
CA VAL A 67 -2.84 -17.86 19.18
C VAL A 67 -3.11 -18.90 20.26
N HIS A 68 -3.71 -20.03 19.92
CA HIS A 68 -3.94 -21.14 20.87
C HIS A 68 -2.63 -21.67 21.47
N GLY A 69 -1.58 -21.82 20.67
CA GLY A 69 -0.25 -22.21 21.13
C GLY A 69 0.37 -21.20 22.09
N ALA A 70 0.24 -19.89 21.80
CA ALA A 70 0.74 -18.84 22.67
C ALA A 70 0.05 -18.85 24.05
N PHE A 71 -1.26 -19.12 24.09
CA PHE A 71 -2.01 -19.23 25.35
C PHE A 71 -1.81 -20.57 26.07
N SER A 72 -1.39 -21.64 25.37
CA SER A 72 -1.17 -22.97 25.96
C SER A 72 -0.10 -22.95 27.06
N ILE A 73 0.93 -22.11 26.93
CA ILE A 73 2.02 -22.00 27.92
C ILE A 73 1.53 -21.37 29.24
N GLY A 74 0.54 -20.49 29.18
CA GLY A 74 -0.02 -19.77 30.33
C GLY A 74 -1.22 -20.45 31.00
N ALA A 75 -1.81 -21.49 30.37
CA ALA A 75 -3.05 -22.12 30.82
C ALA A 75 -2.95 -22.72 32.24
N ASN A 76 -1.76 -23.14 32.67
CA ASN A 76 -1.56 -23.76 34.00
C ASN A 76 -1.40 -22.73 35.14
N ALA A 77 -1.27 -21.43 34.83
CA ALA A 77 -1.29 -20.37 35.83
C ALA A 77 -2.74 -19.92 35.99
N GLY A 78 -3.41 -20.41 37.03
CA GLY A 78 -4.87 -20.37 37.26
C GLY A 78 -5.58 -19.02 37.32
N THR A 79 -5.05 -17.96 36.69
CA THR A 79 -5.63 -16.62 36.61
C THR A 79 -6.16 -16.23 35.22
N ASN A 80 -5.88 -16.97 34.13
CA ASN A 80 -6.40 -16.66 32.78
C ASN A 80 -6.73 -17.94 31.98
N HIS A 81 -7.51 -18.84 32.57
CA HIS A 81 -7.95 -20.05 31.85
C HIS A 81 -9.04 -19.66 30.84
N TRP A 82 -8.72 -19.62 29.55
CA TRP A 82 -9.73 -19.65 28.50
C TRP A 82 -10.41 -21.03 28.56
N SER A 83 -11.60 -21.11 29.17
CA SER A 83 -12.34 -22.37 29.36
C SER A 83 -13.35 -22.65 28.25
N GLY A 84 -13.35 -21.87 27.18
CA GLY A 84 -14.32 -21.98 26.09
C GLY A 84 -13.82 -22.88 24.97
N GLU A 85 -14.29 -24.14 24.93
CA GLU A 85 -14.19 -25.01 23.75
C GLU A 85 -15.09 -24.55 22.57
N SER A 86 -15.91 -23.51 22.78
CA SER A 86 -16.99 -23.11 21.86
C SER A 86 -17.02 -21.60 21.53
N GLU A 87 -16.17 -20.78 22.14
CA GLU A 87 -16.14 -19.33 21.86
C GLU A 87 -14.86 -19.02 21.09
N GLN A 88 -14.94 -18.20 20.05
CA GLN A 88 -13.74 -17.66 19.39
C GLN A 88 -12.98 -16.81 20.41
N HIS A 89 -11.67 -17.04 20.54
CA HIS A 89 -10.83 -16.24 21.41
C HIS A 89 -10.94 -14.76 21.00
N PRO A 90 -11.06 -13.78 21.92
CA PRO A 90 -11.22 -12.36 21.57
C PRO A 90 -10.07 -11.80 20.71
N VAL A 91 -8.90 -12.45 20.75
CA VAL A 91 -7.74 -12.16 19.89
C VAL A 91 -7.94 -12.67 18.46
N THR A 92 -8.66 -13.79 18.27
CA THR A 92 -8.93 -14.40 16.96
C THR A 92 -10.29 -14.00 16.39
N ALA A 93 -11.18 -13.39 17.17
CA ALA A 93 -12.48 -12.91 16.69
C ALA A 93 -12.37 -11.93 15.51
N ASN A 94 -11.30 -11.13 15.46
CA ASN A 94 -11.01 -10.23 14.33
C ASN A 94 -10.31 -10.93 13.15
N LEU A 95 -9.76 -12.13 13.35
CA LEU A 95 -9.14 -12.95 12.30
C LEU A 95 -10.15 -13.81 11.55
N THR A 96 -11.30 -14.06 12.17
CA THR A 96 -12.45 -14.77 11.59
C THR A 96 -13.42 -13.83 10.88
N ALA A 97 -12.96 -12.65 10.46
CA ALA A 97 -13.74 -11.76 9.60
C ALA A 97 -14.20 -12.54 8.35
N ASP A 98 -15.40 -12.23 7.86
CA ASP A 98 -16.08 -12.94 6.75
C ASP A 98 -15.28 -12.91 5.43
N LYS A 99 -14.24 -12.07 5.36
CA LYS A 99 -13.36 -11.92 4.21
C LYS A 99 -11.93 -12.35 4.53
N PRO A 100 -11.26 -13.07 3.61
CA PRO A 100 -9.88 -13.48 3.78
C PRO A 100 -8.96 -12.25 3.90
N VAL A 101 -7.93 -12.34 4.73
CA VAL A 101 -6.90 -11.31 4.83
C VAL A 101 -5.72 -11.70 3.95
N ASP A 102 -5.48 -10.91 2.92
CA ASP A 102 -4.35 -11.07 2.00
C ASP A 102 -3.35 -9.94 2.20
N GLY A 103 -2.17 -10.10 1.62
CA GLY A 103 -1.14 -9.08 1.69
C GLY A 103 -0.10 -9.20 0.59
N PHE A 104 0.77 -8.20 0.55
CA PHE A 104 1.96 -8.24 -0.27
C PHE A 104 3.18 -7.66 0.43
N LEU A 105 4.35 -8.11 -0.03
CA LEU A 105 5.65 -7.55 0.25
C LEU A 105 6.24 -6.98 -1.03
N LEU A 106 6.65 -5.72 -0.98
CA LEU A 106 7.38 -5.05 -2.06
C LEU A 106 8.78 -4.72 -1.56
N LYS A 107 9.83 -5.27 -2.17
CA LYS A 107 11.22 -4.86 -1.94
C LYS A 107 11.73 -4.14 -3.18
N SER A 108 11.99 -2.84 -3.06
CA SER A 108 12.43 -1.99 -4.18
C SER A 108 13.12 -0.73 -3.67
N GLU A 109 14.09 -0.21 -4.42
CA GLU A 109 14.69 1.09 -4.15
C GLU A 109 13.67 2.24 -4.23
N VAL A 110 12.60 2.10 -5.02
CA VAL A 110 11.51 3.07 -5.14
C VAL A 110 10.86 3.34 -3.77
N VAL A 111 10.77 2.32 -2.92
CA VAL A 111 10.24 2.43 -1.55
C VAL A 111 11.06 3.41 -0.71
N SER A 112 12.38 3.38 -0.87
CA SER A 112 13.31 4.25 -0.16
C SER A 112 13.29 5.68 -0.70
N GLY A 113 13.16 5.83 -2.02
CA GLY A 113 13.11 7.12 -2.70
C GLY A 113 11.77 7.85 -2.48
N TYR A 114 10.68 7.10 -2.28
CA TYR A 114 9.32 7.64 -2.19
C TYR A 114 8.53 7.04 -1.02
N PRO A 115 8.93 7.32 0.23
CA PRO A 115 8.27 6.77 1.42
C PRO A 115 6.80 7.21 1.55
N GLY A 116 6.44 8.35 0.95
CA GLY A 116 5.09 8.91 0.93
C GLY A 116 4.16 8.34 -0.15
N MET A 117 4.61 7.38 -0.97
CA MET A 117 3.81 6.77 -2.04
C MET A 117 2.48 6.19 -1.52
N ASP A 118 1.38 6.43 -2.21
CA ASP A 118 0.08 5.85 -1.92
C ASP A 118 -0.11 4.51 -2.63
N ILE A 119 -0.88 3.64 -1.98
CA ILE A 119 -1.12 2.27 -2.41
C ILE A 119 -2.62 2.06 -2.39
N GLU A 120 -3.18 1.61 -3.51
CA GLU A 120 -4.56 1.20 -3.60
C GLU A 120 -4.63 -0.23 -4.11
N VAL A 121 -5.51 -1.01 -3.51
CA VAL A 121 -5.67 -2.43 -3.82
C VAL A 121 -7.08 -2.65 -4.33
N TYR A 122 -7.25 -3.40 -5.41
CA TYR A 122 -8.56 -3.64 -6.02
C TYR A 122 -8.79 -5.14 -6.22
N GLU A 123 -10.03 -5.55 -5.98
CA GLU A 123 -10.48 -6.93 -6.22
C GLU A 123 -10.38 -7.30 -7.71
N THR A 124 -10.74 -6.38 -8.60
CA THR A 124 -10.70 -6.54 -10.07
C THR A 124 -10.14 -5.28 -10.71
N ALA A 125 -9.48 -5.39 -11.87
CA ALA A 125 -8.88 -4.25 -12.58
C ALA A 125 -9.85 -3.09 -12.89
N ASN A 126 -11.14 -3.39 -13.08
CA ASN A 126 -12.19 -2.41 -13.38
C ASN A 126 -12.90 -1.86 -12.13
N SER A 127 -12.52 -2.32 -10.94
CA SER A 127 -13.16 -1.84 -9.71
C SER A 127 -12.82 -0.37 -9.46
N THR A 128 -13.82 0.41 -9.05
CA THR A 128 -13.66 1.82 -8.69
C THR A 128 -13.40 2.00 -7.20
N THR A 129 -13.78 1.02 -6.37
CA THR A 129 -13.64 1.07 -4.92
C THR A 129 -12.46 0.22 -4.46
N PRO A 130 -11.46 0.81 -3.79
CA PRO A 130 -10.33 0.04 -3.27
C PRO A 130 -10.73 -0.82 -2.08
N LEU A 131 -10.04 -1.94 -1.92
CA LEU A 131 -10.13 -2.82 -0.75
C LEU A 131 -9.57 -2.11 0.49
N PRO A 132 -10.17 -2.32 1.68
CA PRO A 132 -9.68 -1.75 2.92
C PRO A 132 -8.25 -2.23 3.22
N ILE A 133 -7.32 -1.29 3.36
CA ILE A 133 -5.98 -1.57 3.86
C ILE A 133 -6.05 -1.69 5.37
N LEU A 134 -5.77 -2.88 5.89
CA LEU A 134 -5.75 -3.18 7.32
C LEU A 134 -4.44 -2.71 7.95
N ARG A 135 -3.34 -2.83 7.22
CA ARG A 135 -2.02 -2.42 7.71
C ARG A 135 -1.10 -2.03 6.56
N ARG A 136 -0.36 -0.96 6.78
CA ARG A 136 0.79 -0.58 5.96
C ARG A 136 1.97 -0.29 6.88
N GLN A 137 3.10 -0.95 6.62
CA GLN A 137 4.32 -0.72 7.36
C GLN A 137 5.48 -0.56 6.39
N LEU A 138 6.29 0.47 6.62
CA LEU A 138 7.41 0.85 5.76
C LEU A 138 8.73 0.50 6.46
N ALA A 139 9.59 -0.23 5.77
CA ALA A 139 11.01 -0.42 6.07
C ALA A 139 11.83 0.41 5.08
N PRO A 140 13.17 0.54 5.27
CA PRO A 140 14.01 1.33 4.37
C PRO A 140 13.86 1.00 2.88
N ASP A 141 13.71 -0.28 2.54
CA ASP A 141 13.64 -0.80 1.16
C ASP A 141 12.44 -1.72 0.92
N THR A 142 11.60 -1.93 1.94
CA THR A 142 10.54 -2.95 1.91
C THR A 142 9.22 -2.41 2.46
N ILE A 143 8.11 -2.66 1.76
CA ILE A 143 6.75 -2.37 2.25
C ILE A 143 6.02 -3.67 2.55
N LEU A 144 5.37 -3.72 3.71
CA LEU A 144 4.33 -4.70 4.03
C LEU A 144 2.97 -4.02 3.93
N CYS A 145 2.08 -4.60 3.13
CA CYS A 145 0.69 -4.19 3.04
C CYS A 145 -0.23 -5.40 3.32
N LEU A 146 -1.17 -5.24 4.25
CA LEU A 146 -2.25 -6.20 4.52
C LEU A 146 -3.57 -5.54 4.17
N TYR A 147 -4.43 -6.26 3.47
CA TYR A 147 -5.74 -5.79 3.02
C TYR A 147 -6.79 -6.89 3.16
N GLU A 148 -8.06 -6.47 3.20
CA GLU A 148 -9.20 -7.36 3.31
C GLU A 148 -9.72 -7.76 1.92
N GLY A 149 -9.82 -9.07 1.65
CA GLY A 149 -10.28 -9.63 0.39
C GLY A 149 -9.16 -10.05 -0.57
N ALA A 150 -9.52 -10.76 -1.64
CA ALA A 150 -8.57 -11.18 -2.67
C ALA A 150 -8.33 -10.05 -3.68
N ALA A 151 -7.07 -9.68 -3.91
CA ALA A 151 -6.72 -8.64 -4.88
C ALA A 151 -6.27 -9.23 -6.22
N GLN A 152 -6.80 -8.68 -7.32
CA GLN A 152 -6.26 -8.87 -8.66
C GLN A 152 -5.38 -7.71 -9.11
N GLN A 153 -5.54 -6.51 -8.54
CA GLN A 153 -4.76 -5.34 -8.95
C GLN A 153 -4.25 -4.53 -7.76
N VAL A 154 -2.98 -4.13 -7.82
CA VAL A 154 -2.37 -3.17 -6.89
C VAL A 154 -1.87 -1.98 -7.69
N ARG A 155 -2.21 -0.78 -7.24
CA ARG A 155 -1.79 0.48 -7.84
C ARG A 155 -0.92 1.25 -6.88
N PHE A 156 0.19 1.74 -7.40
CA PHE A 156 1.13 2.58 -6.67
C PHE A 156 1.11 3.98 -7.31
N HIS A 157 0.91 5.01 -6.48
CA HIS A 157 0.85 6.40 -6.90
C HIS A 157 1.82 7.20 -6.04
N LEU A 158 2.63 8.08 -6.63
CA LEU A 158 3.32 9.03 -5.78
C LEU A 158 2.28 9.95 -5.14
N LYS A 159 2.58 10.44 -3.94
CA LYS A 159 1.72 11.45 -3.34
C LYS A 159 1.76 12.70 -4.23
N PRO A 160 0.61 13.27 -4.62
CA PRO A 160 0.58 14.50 -5.40
C PRO A 160 0.95 15.69 -4.49
N ASP A 161 2.24 15.89 -4.27
CA ASP A 161 2.77 16.99 -3.45
C ASP A 161 3.12 18.23 -4.31
N VAL A 162 3.37 18.07 -5.61
CA VAL A 162 3.78 19.14 -6.52
C VAL A 162 3.04 19.03 -7.86
N LEU A 163 2.58 20.16 -8.40
CA LEU A 163 2.05 20.25 -9.76
C LEU A 163 3.20 20.05 -10.75
N HIS A 164 3.12 18.98 -11.55
CA HIS A 164 4.15 18.66 -12.53
C HIS A 164 3.84 19.29 -13.89
N PHE A 165 4.86 19.94 -14.45
CA PHE A 165 4.90 20.40 -15.83
C PHE A 165 6.12 19.76 -16.50
N GLY A 166 5.90 18.66 -17.23
CA GLY A 166 6.94 17.99 -18.00
C GLY A 166 6.74 18.12 -19.51
N PHE A 167 7.75 17.66 -20.24
CA PHE A 167 7.70 17.30 -21.65
C PHE A 167 8.33 15.91 -21.76
N ASP A 168 7.74 15.04 -22.55
CA ASP A 168 8.31 13.73 -22.83
C ASP A 168 9.31 13.85 -23.97
N GLU A 169 10.39 13.06 -23.92
CA GLU A 169 11.42 13.07 -24.95
C GLU A 169 11.18 11.93 -25.95
N THR A 170 11.10 12.29 -27.23
CA THR A 170 11.19 11.35 -28.36
C THR A 170 12.60 11.42 -28.95
N GLU A 171 12.99 10.48 -29.82
CA GLU A 171 14.34 10.42 -30.42
C GLU A 171 14.84 11.74 -31.02
N THR A 172 13.95 12.63 -31.47
CA THR A 172 14.30 13.87 -32.18
C THR A 172 13.63 15.13 -31.64
N SER A 173 12.64 15.02 -30.75
CA SER A 173 11.78 16.13 -30.34
C SER A 173 11.29 15.97 -28.90
N LEU A 174 11.04 17.09 -28.22
CA LEU A 174 10.28 17.07 -26.96
C LEU A 174 8.80 17.15 -27.30
N VAL A 175 7.94 16.43 -26.59
CA VAL A 175 6.50 16.40 -26.82
C VAL A 175 5.73 16.68 -25.54
N LYS A 176 4.61 17.41 -25.68
CA LYS A 176 3.64 17.57 -24.59
C LYS A 176 2.36 16.85 -24.93
N TYR A 177 1.90 16.00 -24.01
CA TYR A 177 0.56 15.44 -24.02
C TYR A 177 -0.37 16.38 -23.27
N LEU A 178 -1.36 16.93 -23.98
CA LEU A 178 -2.33 17.84 -23.39
C LEU A 178 -3.48 17.07 -22.74
N ASN A 179 -3.79 17.42 -21.49
CA ASN A 179 -4.86 16.82 -20.73
C ASN A 179 -6.17 17.59 -20.91
N GLY A 180 -7.29 16.85 -20.93
CA GLY A 180 -8.63 17.43 -20.89
C GLY A 180 -8.96 18.00 -19.50
N ALA A 181 -10.12 18.66 -19.40
CA ALA A 181 -10.63 19.21 -18.12
C ALA A 181 -10.71 18.15 -17.00
N ASP A 182 -10.89 16.88 -17.39
CA ASP A 182 -10.98 15.73 -16.50
C ASP A 182 -9.65 14.98 -16.54
N ALA A 183 -8.69 15.41 -15.72
CA ALA A 183 -7.31 14.92 -15.67
C ALA A 183 -7.20 13.45 -15.21
N MET A 184 -8.31 12.76 -14.96
CA MET A 184 -8.32 11.47 -14.27
C MET A 184 -8.48 10.24 -15.19
N GLN A 185 -8.72 10.39 -16.51
CA GLN A 185 -8.86 9.25 -17.45
C GLN A 185 -9.04 9.70 -18.92
N SER A 186 -8.02 10.23 -19.59
CA SER A 186 -8.12 10.46 -21.04
C SER A 186 -6.93 9.94 -21.83
N GLU A 187 -7.19 8.87 -22.59
CA GLU A 187 -6.32 8.31 -23.63
C GLU A 187 -6.27 9.18 -24.91
N THR A 188 -6.99 10.30 -24.95
CA THR A 188 -7.02 11.23 -26.09
C THR A 188 -6.15 12.45 -25.78
N SER A 189 -4.84 12.28 -25.70
CA SER A 189 -3.90 13.39 -25.57
C SER A 189 -3.46 13.87 -26.94
N THR A 190 -3.47 15.19 -27.19
CA THR A 190 -2.81 15.76 -28.37
C THR A 190 -1.34 15.98 -28.09
N VAL A 191 -0.51 15.62 -29.07
CA VAL A 191 0.95 15.74 -29.02
C VAL A 191 1.33 17.09 -29.61
N VAL A 192 2.01 17.93 -28.83
CA VAL A 192 2.62 19.17 -29.31
C VAL A 192 4.13 19.00 -29.35
N GLU A 193 4.71 19.05 -30.55
CA GLU A 193 6.16 19.00 -30.73
C GLU A 193 6.81 20.32 -30.33
N VAL A 194 7.90 20.21 -29.57
CA VAL A 194 8.75 21.30 -29.10
C VAL A 194 10.13 21.11 -29.70
N ASP A 195 10.70 22.21 -30.18
CA ASP A 195 12.04 22.23 -30.76
C ASP A 195 13.10 21.80 -29.72
N ALA A 196 13.67 20.62 -29.94
CA ALA A 196 14.69 20.03 -29.08
C ALA A 196 16.03 20.81 -29.12
N ALA A 197 16.31 21.51 -30.22
CA ALA A 197 17.59 22.21 -30.40
C ALA A 197 17.67 23.49 -29.56
N SER A 198 16.59 24.26 -29.52
CA SER A 198 16.55 25.50 -28.73
C SER A 198 16.17 25.29 -27.27
N ARG A 199 15.48 24.17 -26.93
CA ARG A 199 14.83 23.96 -25.62
C ARG A 199 13.92 25.13 -25.21
N VAL A 200 13.43 25.89 -26.19
CA VAL A 200 12.53 27.02 -26.00
C VAL A 200 11.17 26.65 -26.58
N VAL A 201 10.15 26.72 -25.73
CA VAL A 201 8.77 26.47 -26.14
C VAL A 201 8.15 27.79 -26.56
N ASN A 202 7.60 27.84 -27.78
CA ASN A 202 6.76 28.97 -28.18
C ASN A 202 5.40 28.85 -27.48
N ILE A 203 5.16 29.74 -26.52
CA ILE A 203 3.95 29.70 -25.69
C ILE A 203 2.69 30.00 -26.50
N ALA A 204 2.77 30.80 -27.56
CA ALA A 204 1.62 31.15 -28.39
C ALA A 204 1.15 29.92 -29.18
N THR A 205 2.08 29.19 -29.80
CA THR A 205 1.74 27.96 -30.54
C THR A 205 1.21 26.87 -29.61
N LEU A 206 1.75 26.77 -28.38
CA LEU A 206 1.25 25.84 -27.38
C LEU A 206 -0.17 26.22 -26.90
N PHE A 207 -0.42 27.52 -26.72
CA PHE A 207 -1.74 28.04 -26.35
C PHE A 207 -2.79 27.74 -27.44
N ASP A 208 -2.47 28.01 -28.70
CA ASP A 208 -3.35 27.73 -29.84
C ASP A 208 -3.66 26.24 -29.96
N ALA A 209 -2.66 25.37 -29.74
CA ALA A 209 -2.84 23.93 -29.72
C ALA A 209 -3.76 23.46 -28.58
N ALA A 210 -3.56 23.99 -27.37
CA ALA A 210 -4.40 23.67 -26.21
C ALA A 210 -5.84 24.18 -26.38
N GLN A 211 -6.01 25.37 -26.95
CA GLN A 211 -7.32 25.92 -27.28
C GLN A 211 -8.04 25.06 -28.33
N THR A 212 -7.34 24.66 -29.38
CA THR A 212 -7.88 23.78 -30.43
C THR A 212 -8.33 22.45 -29.82
N TYR A 213 -7.48 21.83 -29.00
CA TYR A 213 -7.80 20.59 -28.30
C TYR A 213 -9.07 20.74 -27.45
N TRP A 214 -9.15 21.79 -26.62
CA TRP A 214 -10.31 22.08 -25.77
C TRP A 214 -11.62 22.12 -26.55
N HIS A 215 -11.65 22.82 -27.69
CA HIS A 215 -12.85 22.94 -28.52
C HIS A 215 -13.22 21.67 -29.28
N THR A 216 -12.24 20.81 -29.59
CA THR A 216 -12.48 19.54 -30.30
C THR A 216 -12.90 18.39 -29.39
N ASN A 217 -12.65 18.49 -28.08
CA ASN A 217 -12.85 17.38 -27.16
C ASN A 217 -14.25 17.43 -26.52
N PRO A 218 -15.17 16.49 -26.82
CA PRO A 218 -16.57 16.52 -26.37
C PRO A 218 -16.76 16.29 -24.86
N ARG A 219 -15.68 16.00 -24.12
CA ARG A 219 -15.65 15.81 -22.66
C ARG A 219 -15.12 17.03 -21.88
N ALA A 220 -14.62 18.06 -22.56
CA ALA A 220 -14.34 19.33 -21.89
C ALA A 220 -15.70 19.94 -21.52
N GLU A 221 -16.04 19.93 -20.22
CA GLU A 221 -17.32 20.44 -19.75
C GLU A 221 -17.60 21.82 -20.34
N SER A 222 -18.75 21.93 -21.02
CA SER A 222 -19.31 23.13 -21.64
C SER A 222 -19.73 24.21 -20.63
N ALA A 223 -19.24 24.15 -19.39
CA ALA A 223 -19.49 25.11 -18.33
C ALA A 223 -18.82 26.47 -18.61
N PHE A 224 -17.73 26.49 -19.37
CA PHE A 224 -17.00 27.71 -19.70
C PHE A 224 -16.99 27.98 -21.21
N LYS A 225 -17.49 29.17 -21.58
CA LYS A 225 -17.63 29.62 -22.98
C LYS A 225 -16.31 30.00 -23.65
N GLU A 226 -15.27 30.29 -22.85
CA GLU A 226 -14.01 30.84 -23.31
C GLU A 226 -12.83 30.04 -22.72
N PHE A 227 -11.87 29.70 -23.57
CA PHE A 227 -10.59 29.14 -23.16
C PHE A 227 -9.69 30.27 -22.66
N GLY A 228 -9.19 30.14 -21.43
CA GLY A 228 -8.43 31.19 -20.74
C GLY A 228 -7.18 30.64 -20.06
N SER A 229 -6.44 31.49 -19.34
CA SER A 229 -5.18 31.12 -18.70
C SER A 229 -5.30 29.98 -17.69
N GLY A 230 -6.41 29.87 -16.96
CA GLY A 230 -6.67 28.76 -16.04
C GLY A 230 -6.83 27.41 -16.75
N HIS A 231 -7.56 27.39 -17.86
CA HIS A 231 -7.73 26.20 -18.70
C HIS A 231 -6.42 25.80 -19.36
N PHE A 232 -5.65 26.78 -19.83
CA PHE A 232 -4.31 26.56 -20.36
C PHE A 232 -3.36 25.96 -19.31
N ALA A 233 -3.34 26.51 -18.09
CA ALA A 233 -2.53 25.95 -17.02
C ALA A 233 -2.93 24.51 -16.68
N LEU A 234 -4.23 24.20 -16.63
CA LEU A 234 -4.74 22.87 -16.31
C LEU A 234 -4.42 21.85 -17.41
N ALA A 235 -4.48 22.24 -18.68
CA ALA A 235 -4.10 21.37 -19.80
C ALA A 235 -2.61 20.99 -19.80
N LEU A 236 -1.76 21.79 -19.15
CA LEU A 236 -0.33 21.53 -19.00
C LEU A 236 0.03 20.71 -17.77
N LEU A 237 -0.91 20.52 -16.84
CA LEU A 237 -0.69 19.71 -15.65
C LEU A 237 -0.57 18.24 -16.03
N GLU A 238 0.52 17.62 -15.62
CA GLU A 238 0.67 16.17 -15.68
C GLU A 238 0.18 15.54 -14.39
N GLY A 239 -0.55 14.44 -14.56
CA GLY A 239 -0.89 13.55 -13.47
C GLY A 239 0.38 12.90 -12.90
N VAL A 240 0.27 12.44 -11.66
CA VAL A 240 1.34 11.69 -11.04
C VAL A 240 1.46 10.32 -11.72
N ALA A 241 2.70 9.88 -11.97
CA ALA A 241 2.96 8.55 -12.52
C ALA A 241 2.33 7.47 -11.62
N GLN A 242 1.55 6.60 -12.25
CA GLN A 242 0.88 5.47 -11.62
C GLN A 242 1.41 4.17 -12.22
N VAL A 243 1.73 3.21 -11.35
CA VAL A 243 2.12 1.86 -11.77
C VAL A 243 1.08 0.86 -11.33
N ASN A 244 0.56 0.09 -12.29
CA ASN A 244 -0.45 -0.94 -12.08
C ASN A 244 0.18 -2.33 -12.14
N TYR A 245 0.07 -3.08 -11.05
CA TYR A 245 0.43 -4.50 -11.01
C TYR A 245 -0.83 -5.34 -11.04
N ASN A 246 -0.98 -6.14 -12.10
CA ASN A 246 -2.06 -7.11 -12.22
C ASN A 246 -1.54 -8.49 -11.82
N ARG A 247 -2.19 -9.11 -10.84
CA ARG A 247 -1.97 -10.51 -10.49
C ARG A 247 -2.53 -11.37 -11.62
N LYS A 248 -1.67 -12.16 -12.27
CA LYS A 248 -2.14 -13.17 -13.23
C LYS A 248 -2.85 -14.28 -12.45
N GLU A 249 -4.10 -14.57 -12.81
CA GLU A 249 -4.73 -15.83 -12.41
C GLU A 249 -3.92 -16.97 -13.02
N SER A 250 -3.54 -17.95 -12.20
CA SER A 250 -2.85 -19.16 -12.65
C SER A 250 -3.83 -20.19 -13.16
#